data_AF-A0A6N9D4K8-F1
#
_entry.id   AF-A0A6N9D4K8-F1
#
_cell.length_a   1.000
_cell.length_b   1.000
_cell.length_c   1.000
_cell.angle_alpha   90.00
_cell.angle_beta   90.00
_cell.angle_gamma   90.00
#
_symmetry.space_group_name_H-M   'P 1'
#
loop_
_entity.id
_entity.type
_entity.pdbx_description
1 polymer ?
#
loop_
_entity_poly.entity_id
_entity_poly.type
_entity_poly.pdbx_seq_one_letter_code
_entity_poly.pdbx_strand_id
1 'polypeptide(L)' 'MQTKIEKQKRQYTTVSLVCGRKLVERLDEIALENQMSRNKLCGFLLAKMVAQSVDDLDELLHK' A
#
# COMPACT_ATOMS: atom_id res chain seq x y z
N MET A 1 17.88 -31.32 15.28
CA MET A 1 16.46 -31.10 14.97
C MET A 1 16.33 -29.77 14.24
N GLN A 2 15.88 -29.77 12.98
CA GLN A 2 15.58 -28.53 12.25
C GLN A 2 14.11 -28.18 12.44
N THR A 3 13.82 -27.04 13.06
CA THR A 3 12.48 -26.47 13.17
C THR A 3 12.02 -26.04 11.78
N LYS A 4 10.96 -26.67 11.28
CA LYS A 4 10.23 -26.20 10.09
C LYS A 4 9.44 -24.95 10.50
N ILE A 5 9.84 -23.79 10.00
CA ILE A 5 9.04 -22.57 10.11
C ILE A 5 7.84 -22.76 9.18
N GLU A 6 6.67 -23.06 9.73
CA GLU A 6 5.41 -23.02 9.00
C GLU A 6 5.11 -21.57 8.58
N LYS A 7 5.07 -21.31 7.28
CA LYS A 7 4.55 -20.05 6.73
C LYS A 7 3.06 -19.96 7.05
N GLN A 8 2.71 -19.23 8.11
CA GLN A 8 1.32 -18.83 8.35
C GLN A 8 0.80 -18.05 7.12
N LYS A 9 -0.26 -18.56 6.49
CA LYS A 9 -0.97 -17.88 5.40
C LYS A 9 -1.58 -16.59 5.95
N ARG A 10 -0.99 -15.44 5.61
CA ARG A 10 -1.62 -14.13 5.84
C ARG A 10 -2.95 -14.10 5.08
N GLN A 11 -4.05 -13.90 5.80
CA GLN A 11 -5.34 -13.61 5.17
C GLN A 11 -5.32 -12.16 4.71
N TYR A 12 -5.58 -11.94 3.42
CA TYR A 12 -5.72 -10.61 2.84
C TYR A 12 -7.18 -10.38 2.49
N THR A 13 -7.74 -9.26 2.93
CA THR A 13 -9.07 -8.82 2.51
C THR A 13 -8.93 -8.04 1.20
N THR A 14 -9.60 -8.51 0.16
CA THR A 14 -9.63 -7.80 -1.13
C THR A 14 -10.70 -6.71 -1.10
N VAL A 15 -10.34 -5.50 -1.50
CA VAL A 15 -11.27 -4.36 -1.64
C VAL A 15 -11.17 -3.83 -3.07
N SER A 16 -12.31 -3.49 -3.66
CA SER A 16 -12.35 -2.85 -4.97
C SER A 16 -12.34 -1.33 -4.81
N LEU A 17 -11.45 -0.66 -5.54
CA LEU A 17 -11.33 0.80 -5.56
C LEU A 17 -11.77 1.33 -6.92
N VAL A 18 -12.70 2.28 -6.92
CA VAL A 18 -13.08 3.01 -8.12
C VAL A 18 -12.24 4.28 -8.19
N CYS A 19 -11.43 4.38 -9.25
CA CYS A 19 -10.52 5.50 -9.47
C CYS A 19 -10.83 6.20 -10.79
N GLY A 20 -10.58 7.50 -10.86
CA GLY A 20 -10.67 8.24 -12.12
C GLY A 20 -9.62 7.74 -13.13
N ARG A 21 -9.97 7.78 -14.42
CA ARG A 21 -9.12 7.24 -15.52
C ARG A 21 -7.67 7.74 -15.46
N LYS A 22 -7.47 9.06 -15.30
CA LYS A 22 -6.12 9.67 -15.24
C LYS A 22 -5.27 9.11 -14.09
N LEU A 23 -5.90 8.81 -12.95
CA LEU A 23 -5.19 8.23 -11.81
C LEU A 23 -4.77 6.79 -12.12
N VAL A 24 -5.63 6.01 -12.79
CA VAL A 24 -5.30 4.64 -13.21
C VAL A 24 -4.13 4.63 -14.19
N GLU A 25 -4.17 5.48 -15.21
CA GLU A 25 -3.08 5.63 -16.19
C GLU A 25 -1.76 5.97 -15.48
N ARG A 26 -1.79 6.93 -14.55
CA ARG A 26 -0.59 7.32 -13.80
C ARG A 26 -0.06 6.22 -12.88
N LEU A 27 -0.96 5.43 -12.27
CA LEU A 27 -0.57 4.28 -11.46
C LEU A 27 0.06 3.18 -12.31
N ASP A 28 -0.42 2.97 -13.55
CA ASP A 28 0.15 1.99 -14.47
C ASP A 28 1.56 2.39 -14.93
N GLU A 29 1.78 3.68 -15.24
CA GLU A 29 3.10 4.23 -15.57
C GLU A 29 4.12 4.00 -14.43
N ILE A 30 3.77 4.43 -13.21
CA ILE A 30 4.65 4.31 -12.05
C ILE A 30 4.89 2.83 -11.72
N ALA A 31 3.87 1.99 -11.84
CA ALA A 31 4.00 0.55 -11.60
C ALA A 31 5.00 -0.09 -12.57
N LEU A 32 4.95 0.30 -13.85
CA LEU A 32 5.89 -0.14 -14.88
C LEU A 32 7.31 0.33 -14.59
N GLU A 33 7.51 1.61 -14.29
CA GLU A 33 8.82 2.19 -13.94
C GLU A 33 9.48 1.48 -12.76
N ASN A 34 8.68 1.08 -11.77
CA ASN A 34 9.16 0.46 -10.54
C ASN A 34 9.13 -1.08 -10.57
N GLN A 35 8.86 -1.69 -11.74
CA GLN A 35 8.75 -3.14 -11.93
C GLN A 35 7.87 -3.82 -10.87
N MET A 36 6.75 -3.18 -10.52
CA MET A 36 5.82 -3.65 -9.50
C MET A 36 4.41 -3.79 -10.04
N SER A 37 3.59 -4.64 -9.41
CA SER A 37 2.17 -4.71 -9.78
C SER A 37 1.45 -3.46 -9.30
N ARG A 38 0.47 -3.00 -10.09
CA ARG A 38 -0.41 -1.89 -9.71
C ARG A 38 -1.03 -2.07 -8.32
N ASN A 39 -1.43 -3.30 -7.97
CA ASN A 39 -2.00 -3.59 -6.64
C ASN A 39 -0.98 -3.35 -5.52
N LYS A 40 0.28 -3.74 -5.72
CA LYS A 40 1.35 -3.53 -4.74
C LYS A 40 1.70 -2.05 -4.61
N LEU A 41 1.78 -1.33 -5.74
CA LEU A 41 1.99 0.11 -5.75
C LEU A 41 0.85 0.84 -5.02
N CYS A 42 -0.39 0.52 -5.35
CA CYS A 42 -1.58 1.12 -4.75
C CYS A 42 -1.59 0.89 -3.23
N GLY A 43 -1.34 -0.35 -2.77
CA GLY A 43 -1.24 -0.66 -1.35
C GLY A 43 -0.11 0.12 -0.65
N PHE A 44 1.05 0.25 -1.30
CA PHE A 44 2.17 1.03 -0.77
C PHE A 44 1.82 2.52 -0.63
N LEU A 45 1.24 3.12 -1.67
CA LEU A 45 0.84 4.53 -1.66
C LEU A 45 -0.23 4.81 -0.60
N LEU A 46 -1.23 3.94 -0.47
CA LEU A 46 -2.25 4.05 0.57
C LEU A 46 -1.65 3.96 1.98
N ALA A 47 -0.75 3.00 2.22
CA ALA A 47 -0.07 2.87 3.49
C ALA A 47 0.77 4.12 3.83
N LYS A 48 1.48 4.66 2.83
CA LYS A 48 2.27 5.89 2.99
C LYS A 48 1.40 7.10 3.31
N MET A 49 0.27 7.27 2.63
CA MET A 49 -0.68 8.37 2.91
C MET A 49 -1.27 8.27 4.32
N VAL A 50 -1.67 7.06 4.75
CA VAL A 50 -2.20 6.85 6.09
C VAL A 50 -1.14 7.14 7.16
N ALA A 51 0.07 6.61 7.00
CA ALA A 51 1.16 6.87 7.94
C ALA A 51 1.44 8.38 8.07
N GLN A 52 1.60 9.06 6.93
CA GLN A 52 1.82 10.51 6.91
C GLN A 52 0.68 11.27 7.58
N SER A 53 -0.59 10.89 7.36
CA SER A 53 -1.72 11.54 8.03
C SER A 53 -1.78 11.32 9.53
N VAL A 54 -1.27 10.18 10.03
CA VAL A 54 -1.15 9.91 11.47
C VAL A 54 0.00 10.73 12.05
N ASP A 55 1.15 10.78 11.37
CA ASP A 55 2.30 11.59 11.78
C ASP A 55 1.94 13.09 11.84
N ASP A 56 1.24 13.60 10.82
CA ASP A 56 0.75 14.98 10.76
C ASP A 56 -0.23 15.27 11.92
N LEU A 57 -1.07 14.30 12.30
CA LEU A 57 -2.01 14.43 13.42
C LEU A 57 -1.29 14.41 14.78
N ASP A 58 -0.28 13.55 14.94
CA ASP A 58 0.57 13.46 16.14
C ASP A 58 1.33 14.78 16.37
N GLU A 59 1.90 15.36 15.31
CA GLU A 59 2.57 16.66 15.38
C GLU A 59 1.62 17.80 15.79
N LEU A 60 0.33 17.71 15.41
CA LEU A 60 -0.69 18.72 15.71
C LEU A 60 -1.19 18.61 17.16
N LEU A 61 -1.18 17.42 17.76
CA LEU A 61 -1.61 17.16 19.14
C LEU A 61 -0.51 17.44 20.19
N HIS A 62 0.75 17.44 19.77
CA HIS A 62 1.91 17.68 20.64
C HIS A 62 2.47 19.11 20.55
N LYS A 63 1.71 20.04 19.95
CA LYS A 63 1.86 21.51 20.03
C LYS A 63 0.84 22.10 20.99
#